data_AF-M2B8H2-F1
#
_entry.id   AF-M2B8H2-F1
#
_cell.length_a   1.000
_cell.length_b   1.000
_cell.length_c   1.000
_cell.angle_alpha   90.00
_cell.angle_beta   90.00
_cell.angle_gamma   90.00
#
_symmetry.space_group_name_H-M   'P 1'
#
loop_
_entity.id
_entity.type
_entity.pdbx_description
1 polymer ?
#
loop_
_entity_poly.entity_id
_entity_poly.type
_entity_poly.pdbx_seq_one_letter_code
_entity_poly.pdbx_strand_id
1 'polypeptide(L)'
;MKKLFFCIVFILIGFAFSEDAESNKEILEKTETEKTEEKPEFAELPAGYREINLGMNMDAVKEALLKDSIFGYRGERDISLLPGKNRSLIETNGSSNIKRAWFQFYEDNLYIIIIQMDTDKIDYYSMYSALTSKYGEPLNIDPKRAIWKNETVSMILERPLAIKYIDLKVFNELLEKSQTDKAYSDILREEFINDF
;
A
#
# COMPACT_ATOMS: atom_id res chain seq x y z
N MET A 1 14.00 46.81 -21.01
CA MET A 1 15.32 47.43 -20.80
C MET A 1 15.36 47.91 -19.36
N LYS A 2 15.86 47.12 -18.40
CA LYS A 2 17.22 47.14 -17.83
C LYS A 2 17.72 48.53 -17.40
N LYS A 3 18.10 48.59 -16.11
CA LYS A 3 19.15 49.41 -15.46
C LYS A 3 18.75 50.86 -15.12
N LEU A 4 19.26 51.52 -14.08
CA LEU A 4 20.14 51.24 -12.93
C LEU A 4 20.29 52.65 -12.31
N PHE A 5 20.19 52.82 -10.99
CA PHE A 5 20.65 54.07 -10.36
C PHE A 5 21.63 53.77 -9.23
N PHE A 6 22.55 54.71 -9.11
CA PHE A 6 23.93 54.64 -8.62
C PHE A 6 24.07 55.56 -7.39
N CYS A 7 25.25 55.50 -6.74
CA CYS A 7 25.86 56.41 -5.72
C CYS A 7 26.34 55.58 -4.52
N ILE A 8 27.62 55.19 -4.35
CA ILE A 8 28.90 55.94 -4.16
C ILE A 8 28.90 56.90 -2.95
N VAL A 9 29.91 56.71 -2.09
CA VAL A 9 30.79 57.66 -1.33
C VAL A 9 31.14 56.98 0.03
N PHE A 10 32.35 56.40 0.21
CA PHE A 10 33.59 56.97 0.82
C PHE A 10 33.39 57.38 2.31
N ILE A 11 34.25 57.14 3.32
CA ILE A 11 35.72 57.31 3.42
C ILE A 11 36.20 56.96 4.88
N LEU A 12 37.47 56.54 5.04
CA LEU A 12 38.43 56.69 6.18
C LEU A 12 38.18 56.13 7.60
N ILE A 13 39.13 55.35 8.14
CA ILE A 13 40.30 55.77 8.96
C ILE A 13 41.04 54.50 9.42
N GLY A 14 42.37 54.49 9.28
CA GLY A 14 43.24 53.45 9.82
C GLY A 14 43.68 53.74 11.26
N PHE A 15 44.04 52.69 11.99
CA PHE A 15 45.00 52.75 13.09
C PHE A 15 45.90 51.51 13.03
N ALA A 16 47.17 51.77 13.30
CA ALA A 16 48.30 50.87 13.19
C ALA A 16 48.54 50.05 14.48
N PHE A 17 49.49 49.12 14.36
CA PHE A 17 50.24 48.39 15.40
C PHE A 17 49.66 47.09 15.98
N SER A 18 50.16 46.01 15.38
CA SER A 18 50.75 44.79 15.98
C SER A 18 50.79 44.69 17.51
N GLU A 19 50.18 43.65 18.07
CA GLU A 19 50.86 42.64 18.90
C GLU A 19 49.98 41.39 19.10
N ASP A 20 50.67 40.24 19.09
CA ASP A 20 50.33 38.96 19.68
C ASP A 20 49.30 38.02 19.03
N ALA A 21 49.90 37.11 18.26
CA ALA A 21 49.38 35.81 17.90
C ALA A 21 49.20 34.92 19.13
N GLU A 22 48.00 34.88 19.73
CA GLU A 22 47.57 33.77 20.59
C GLU A 22 46.07 33.88 20.96
N SER A 23 45.15 33.79 19.99
CA SER A 23 43.71 33.61 20.32
C SER A 23 42.85 33.13 19.13
N ASN A 24 43.41 32.33 18.21
CA ASN A 24 42.67 31.90 17.03
C ASN A 24 42.66 30.38 16.82
N LYS A 25 42.56 29.63 17.93
CA LYS A 25 42.36 28.17 17.89
C LYS A 25 41.17 27.64 18.69
N GLU A 26 40.42 28.50 19.39
CA GLU A 26 39.27 28.05 20.21
C GLU A 26 37.90 28.59 19.78
N ILE A 27 37.76 29.23 18.61
CA ILE A 27 36.43 29.70 18.11
C ILE A 27 36.07 29.06 16.76
N LEU A 28 36.57 27.84 16.51
CA LEU A 28 36.11 27.03 15.37
C LEU A 28 35.82 25.59 15.79
N GLU A 29 35.23 25.44 16.98
CA GLU A 29 34.71 24.14 17.42
C GLU A 29 33.49 24.37 18.32
N LYS A 30 32.37 24.78 17.70
CA LYS A 30 31.01 24.44 18.17
C LYS A 30 29.95 25.08 17.28
N THR A 31 29.05 24.22 16.83
CA THR A 31 27.68 24.52 16.37
C THR A 31 27.53 24.85 14.89
N GLU A 32 27.79 23.86 14.03
CA GLU A 32 26.82 23.54 13.00
C GLU A 32 26.41 22.08 13.20
N THR A 33 25.32 21.94 13.96
CA THR A 33 24.60 20.71 14.17
C THR A 33 24.26 20.11 12.81
N GLU A 34 24.85 18.96 12.47
CA GLU A 34 24.30 18.07 11.46
C GLU A 34 22.84 17.83 11.85
N LYS A 35 21.90 18.51 11.17
CA LYS A 35 20.53 18.01 11.08
C LYS A 35 20.65 16.69 10.33
N THR A 36 20.78 15.59 11.07
CA THR A 36 20.36 14.29 10.60
C THR A 36 18.92 14.48 10.13
N GLU A 37 18.72 14.52 8.81
CA GLU A 37 17.39 14.34 8.25
C GLU A 37 16.97 12.94 8.68
N GLU A 38 16.22 12.86 9.79
CA GLU A 38 15.55 11.64 10.21
C GLU A 38 14.59 11.26 9.08
N LYS A 39 15.06 10.40 8.18
CA LYS A 39 14.22 9.80 7.16
C LYS A 39 13.08 9.10 7.93
N PRO A 40 11.81 9.44 7.64
CA PRO A 40 10.70 8.83 8.35
C PRO A 40 10.81 7.31 8.26
N GLU A 41 10.83 6.66 9.43
CA GLU A 41 10.82 5.21 9.54
C GLU A 41 9.39 4.73 9.26
N PHE A 42 9.18 4.14 8.08
CA PHE A 42 7.89 3.60 7.67
C PHE A 42 7.69 2.17 8.18
N ALA A 43 6.45 1.82 8.50
CA ALA A 43 6.11 0.46 8.91
C ALA A 43 6.14 -0.52 7.73
N GLU A 44 6.37 -1.80 8.03
CA GLU A 44 6.23 -2.87 7.03
C GLU A 44 4.78 -3.01 6.57
N LEU A 45 4.61 -3.44 5.32
CA LEU A 45 3.27 -3.68 4.77
C LEU A 45 2.63 -4.89 5.45
N PRO A 46 1.40 -4.75 5.97
CA PRO A 46 0.73 -5.85 6.64
C PRO A 46 0.28 -6.90 5.62
N ALA A 47 0.37 -8.16 6.01
CA ALA A 47 -0.14 -9.30 5.23
C ALA A 47 -1.65 -9.53 5.41
N GLY A 48 -2.38 -8.55 5.93
CA GLY A 48 -3.78 -8.72 6.29
C GLY A 48 -4.40 -7.52 6.97
N TYR A 49 -5.56 -7.74 7.55
CA TYR A 49 -6.29 -6.74 8.31
C TYR A 49 -6.82 -7.34 9.60
N ARG A 50 -6.43 -6.75 10.74
CA ARG A 50 -6.72 -7.27 12.08
C ARG A 50 -6.14 -8.69 12.23
N GLU A 51 -6.89 -9.63 12.80
CA GLU A 51 -6.45 -11.02 13.01
C GLU A 51 -6.54 -11.90 11.75
N ILE A 52 -6.97 -11.33 10.61
CA ILE A 52 -7.15 -12.08 9.37
C ILE A 52 -5.99 -11.76 8.42
N ASN A 53 -5.17 -12.78 8.15
CA ASN A 53 -3.95 -12.67 7.35
C ASN A 53 -3.98 -13.61 6.14
N LEU A 54 -3.31 -13.18 5.07
CA LEU A 54 -3.03 -14.01 3.90
C LEU A 54 -2.33 -15.32 4.34
N GLY A 55 -2.65 -16.42 3.66
CA GLY A 55 -2.17 -17.76 3.97
C GLY A 55 -2.94 -18.49 5.07
N MET A 56 -3.86 -17.82 5.79
CA MET A 56 -4.76 -18.53 6.72
C MET A 56 -5.68 -19.49 5.97
N ASN A 57 -5.95 -20.64 6.57
CA ASN A 57 -6.92 -21.58 6.02
C ASN A 57 -8.37 -21.12 6.26
N MET A 58 -9.32 -21.74 5.56
CA MET A 58 -10.74 -21.39 5.66
C MET A 58 -11.26 -21.39 7.10
N ASP A 59 -11.00 -22.46 7.86
CA ASP A 59 -11.52 -22.58 9.23
C ASP A 59 -10.95 -21.54 10.18
N ALA A 60 -9.66 -21.23 10.08
CA ALA A 60 -9.02 -20.19 10.87
C ALA A 60 -9.61 -18.80 10.55
N VAL A 61 -9.92 -18.53 9.27
CA VAL A 61 -10.59 -17.28 8.88
C VAL A 61 -12.02 -17.22 9.43
N LYS A 62 -12.79 -18.32 9.37
CA LYS A 62 -14.13 -18.38 9.97
C LYS A 62 -14.10 -18.08 11.47
N GLU A 63 -13.15 -18.68 12.19
CA GLU A 63 -13.00 -18.42 13.63
C GLU A 63 -12.64 -16.96 13.93
N ALA A 64 -11.72 -16.37 13.17
CA ALA A 64 -11.35 -14.97 13.32
C ALA A 64 -12.55 -14.04 13.02
N LEU A 65 -13.31 -14.33 11.97
CA LEU A 65 -14.51 -13.59 11.60
C LEU A 65 -15.63 -13.69 12.65
N LEU A 66 -15.80 -14.85 13.29
CA LEU A 66 -16.77 -15.01 14.39
C LEU A 66 -16.36 -14.23 15.65
N LYS A 67 -15.07 -14.09 15.91
CA LYS A 67 -14.52 -13.34 17.05
C LYS A 67 -14.60 -11.83 16.85
N ASP A 68 -14.70 -11.36 15.60
CA ASP A 68 -14.70 -9.93 15.28
C ASP A 68 -16.01 -9.48 14.63
N SER A 69 -16.90 -8.93 15.45
CA SER A 69 -18.22 -8.47 15.04
C SER A 69 -18.20 -7.38 13.96
N ILE A 70 -17.07 -6.72 13.71
CA ILE A 70 -16.99 -5.68 12.66
C ILE A 70 -17.28 -6.24 11.27
N PHE A 71 -16.96 -7.51 11.04
CA PHE A 71 -17.18 -8.18 9.75
C PHE A 71 -18.57 -8.77 9.61
N GLY A 72 -19.41 -8.79 10.64
CA GLY A 72 -20.80 -9.25 10.54
C GLY A 72 -20.98 -10.65 9.93
N TYR A 73 -20.00 -11.54 10.10
CA TYR A 73 -20.01 -12.90 9.56
C TYR A 73 -21.09 -13.77 10.20
N ARG A 74 -21.86 -14.50 9.38
CA ARG A 74 -23.06 -15.24 9.79
C ARG A 74 -22.91 -16.76 9.70
N GLY A 75 -21.69 -17.25 9.55
CA GLY A 75 -21.38 -18.67 9.36
C GLY A 75 -21.45 -19.11 7.89
N GLU A 76 -21.74 -20.39 7.66
CA GLU A 76 -21.66 -21.05 6.34
C GLU A 76 -22.50 -20.38 5.23
N ARG A 77 -23.53 -19.60 5.58
CA ARG A 77 -24.37 -18.87 4.61
C ARG A 77 -23.63 -17.79 3.83
N ASP A 78 -22.51 -17.34 4.35
CA ASP A 78 -21.68 -16.30 3.73
C ASP A 78 -20.61 -16.91 2.79
N ILE A 79 -20.61 -18.23 2.59
CA ILE A 79 -19.62 -18.96 1.78
C ILE A 79 -20.19 -19.28 0.41
N SER A 80 -19.39 -19.03 -0.63
CA SER A 80 -19.69 -19.38 -2.02
C SER A 80 -18.53 -20.13 -2.65
N LEU A 81 -18.84 -21.09 -3.53
CA LEU A 81 -17.86 -21.71 -4.41
C LEU A 81 -17.72 -20.86 -5.67
N LEU A 82 -16.48 -20.55 -6.05
CA LEU A 82 -16.20 -19.77 -7.25
C LEU A 82 -15.96 -20.70 -8.45
N PRO A 83 -16.22 -20.25 -9.68
CA PRO A 83 -15.82 -20.97 -10.89
C PRO A 83 -14.29 -21.20 -10.91
N GLY A 84 -13.89 -22.41 -11.28
CA GLY A 84 -12.49 -22.88 -11.22
C GLY A 84 -12.26 -23.85 -10.07
N LYS A 85 -11.35 -24.82 -10.25
CA LYS A 85 -11.07 -25.83 -9.23
C LYS A 85 -10.50 -25.17 -7.96
N ASN A 86 -10.96 -25.63 -6.80
CA ASN A 86 -10.44 -25.26 -5.48
C ASN A 86 -10.51 -23.76 -5.14
N ARG A 87 -11.52 -23.04 -5.64
CA ARG A 87 -11.76 -21.63 -5.30
C ARG A 87 -13.03 -21.45 -4.51
N SER A 88 -12.93 -20.71 -3.43
CA SER A 88 -14.08 -20.33 -2.60
C SER A 88 -13.95 -18.89 -2.13
N LEU A 89 -15.06 -18.36 -1.63
CA LEU A 89 -15.20 -16.99 -1.21
C LEU A 89 -16.04 -16.95 0.06
N ILE A 90 -15.58 -16.22 1.07
CA ILE A 90 -16.46 -15.72 2.13
C ILE A 90 -16.80 -14.27 1.79
N GLU A 91 -18.08 -13.94 1.76
CA GLU A 91 -18.60 -12.58 1.61
C GLU A 91 -19.39 -12.18 2.85
N THR A 92 -18.97 -11.08 3.49
CA THR A 92 -19.56 -10.62 4.74
C THR A 92 -20.05 -9.19 4.64
N ASN A 93 -21.18 -8.88 5.28
CA ASN A 93 -21.58 -7.49 5.46
C ASN A 93 -20.81 -6.90 6.63
N GLY A 94 -20.25 -5.71 6.48
CA GLY A 94 -19.56 -5.06 7.59
C GLY A 94 -20.49 -4.28 8.51
N SER A 95 -19.91 -3.76 9.58
CA SER A 95 -20.50 -2.73 10.41
C SER A 95 -19.53 -1.55 10.57
N SER A 96 -20.01 -0.47 11.20
CA SER A 96 -19.25 0.77 11.40
C SER A 96 -18.76 1.33 10.06
N ASN A 97 -17.46 1.32 9.81
CA ASN A 97 -16.82 1.85 8.61
C ASN A 97 -16.68 0.81 7.48
N ILE A 98 -16.94 -0.46 7.75
CA ILE A 98 -16.90 -1.53 6.73
C ILE A 98 -18.30 -1.69 6.17
N LYS A 99 -18.44 -1.54 4.86
CA LYS A 99 -19.68 -1.85 4.14
C LYS A 99 -19.76 -3.34 3.82
N ARG A 100 -18.66 -3.91 3.34
CA ARG A 100 -18.57 -5.30 2.89
C ARG A 100 -17.13 -5.77 2.89
N ALA A 101 -16.93 -7.07 3.12
CA ALA A 101 -15.62 -7.70 2.97
C ALA A 101 -15.70 -9.03 2.22
N TRP A 102 -14.64 -9.32 1.46
CA TRP A 102 -14.48 -10.55 0.70
C TRP A 102 -13.14 -11.20 1.03
N PHE A 103 -13.17 -12.51 1.24
CA PHE A 103 -12.01 -13.34 1.54
C PHE A 103 -11.98 -14.48 0.52
N GLN A 104 -11.04 -14.43 -0.43
CA GLN A 104 -10.94 -15.43 -1.50
C GLN A 104 -9.87 -16.46 -1.18
N PHE A 105 -10.22 -17.71 -1.41
CA PHE A 105 -9.39 -18.86 -1.08
C PHE A 105 -9.01 -19.61 -2.35
N TYR A 106 -7.78 -20.11 -2.37
CA TYR A 106 -7.29 -21.04 -3.38
C TYR A 106 -6.58 -22.19 -2.66
N GLU A 107 -7.00 -23.42 -2.95
CA GLU A 107 -6.48 -24.62 -2.26
C GLU A 107 -6.53 -24.46 -0.74
N ASP A 108 -7.68 -24.00 -0.24
CA ASP A 108 -7.97 -23.73 1.17
C ASP A 108 -7.19 -22.55 1.80
N ASN A 109 -6.30 -21.88 1.07
CA ASN A 109 -5.50 -20.76 1.59
C ASN A 109 -6.07 -19.40 1.16
N LEU A 110 -6.22 -18.48 2.12
CA LEU A 110 -6.66 -17.10 1.87
C LEU A 110 -5.58 -16.34 1.08
N TYR A 111 -5.89 -15.90 -0.14
CA TYR A 111 -4.92 -15.22 -1.01
C TYR A 111 -5.34 -13.80 -1.43
N ILE A 112 -6.62 -13.45 -1.24
CA ILE A 112 -7.11 -12.08 -1.41
C ILE A 112 -8.05 -11.71 -0.27
N ILE A 113 -7.81 -10.54 0.32
CA ILE A 113 -8.73 -9.85 1.23
C ILE A 113 -9.16 -8.55 0.56
N ILE A 114 -10.46 -8.26 0.51
CA ILE A 114 -11.01 -6.99 0.03
C ILE A 114 -11.90 -6.42 1.12
N ILE A 115 -11.59 -5.23 1.62
CA ILE A 115 -12.44 -4.49 2.56
C ILE A 115 -12.98 -3.26 1.84
N GLN A 116 -14.28 -3.26 1.54
CA GLN A 116 -14.99 -2.08 1.04
C GLN A 116 -15.51 -1.28 2.22
N MET A 117 -15.13 0.00 2.26
CA MET A 117 -15.54 0.91 3.32
C MET A 117 -16.80 1.68 2.93
N ASP A 118 -17.47 2.23 3.93
CA ASP A 118 -18.64 3.09 3.77
C ASP A 118 -18.21 4.51 3.38
N THR A 119 -18.50 4.89 2.13
CA THR A 119 -18.12 6.18 1.55
C THR A 119 -18.88 7.37 2.15
N ASP A 120 -19.98 7.10 2.84
CA ASP A 120 -20.74 8.14 3.55
C ASP A 120 -20.09 8.50 4.89
N LYS A 121 -19.13 7.68 5.36
CA LYS A 121 -18.43 7.83 6.64
C LYS A 121 -16.94 8.14 6.49
N ILE A 122 -16.31 7.57 5.47
CA ILE A 122 -14.88 7.74 5.19
C ILE A 122 -14.71 8.12 3.72
N ASP A 123 -13.80 9.05 3.44
CA ASP A 123 -13.41 9.40 2.08
C ASP A 123 -12.06 8.78 1.68
N TYR A 124 -11.83 8.73 0.37
CA TYR A 124 -10.60 8.17 -0.20
C TYR A 124 -9.34 8.92 0.23
N TYR A 125 -9.38 10.25 0.31
CA TYR A 125 -8.19 11.04 0.61
C TYR A 125 -7.74 10.83 2.06
N SER A 126 -8.67 10.69 3.00
CA SER A 126 -8.37 10.31 4.38
C SER A 126 -7.66 8.96 4.47
N MET A 127 -8.16 7.94 3.75
CA MET A 127 -7.50 6.62 3.70
C MET A 127 -6.14 6.67 3.03
N TYR A 128 -6.03 7.36 1.88
CA TYR A 128 -4.76 7.53 1.17
C TYR A 128 -3.71 8.17 2.07
N SER A 129 -4.06 9.29 2.72
CA SER A 129 -3.15 10.04 3.59
C SER A 129 -2.72 9.20 4.80
N ALA A 130 -3.63 8.44 5.40
CA ALA A 130 -3.31 7.53 6.51
C ALA A 130 -2.36 6.41 6.08
N LEU A 131 -2.57 5.81 4.90
CA LEU A 131 -1.68 4.78 4.36
C LEU A 131 -0.30 5.34 4.01
N THR A 132 -0.24 6.50 3.33
CA THR A 132 1.03 7.14 2.98
C THR A 132 1.82 7.55 4.21
N SER A 133 1.14 8.09 5.23
CA SER A 133 1.79 8.44 6.50
C SER A 133 2.37 7.22 7.22
N LYS A 134 1.77 6.04 7.05
CA LYS A 134 2.18 4.83 7.78
C LYS A 134 3.21 4.00 7.02
N TYR A 135 3.06 3.88 5.71
CA TYR A 135 3.81 2.93 4.86
C TYR A 135 4.66 3.62 3.78
N GLY A 136 4.70 4.96 3.75
CA GLY A 136 5.38 5.73 2.72
C GLY A 136 4.57 5.88 1.44
N GLU A 137 5.15 6.51 0.43
CA GLU A 137 4.48 6.71 -0.86
C GLU A 137 4.18 5.37 -1.57
N PRO A 138 3.04 5.25 -2.28
CA PRO A 138 2.75 4.07 -3.07
C PRO A 138 3.77 3.91 -4.21
N LEU A 139 4.06 2.66 -4.57
CA LEU A 139 4.92 2.31 -5.70
C LEU A 139 4.31 2.76 -7.04
N ASN A 140 2.99 2.73 -7.14
CA ASN A 140 2.26 3.15 -8.33
C ASN A 140 0.94 3.82 -7.95
N ILE A 141 0.59 4.89 -8.66
CA ILE A 141 -0.68 5.58 -8.52
C ILE A 141 -1.26 5.88 -9.90
N ASP A 142 -2.54 5.57 -10.06
CA ASP A 142 -3.34 5.93 -11.23
C ASP A 142 -4.70 6.51 -10.76
N PRO A 143 -5.54 7.07 -11.66
CA PRO A 143 -6.81 7.67 -11.26
C PRO A 143 -7.77 6.73 -10.51
N LYS A 144 -7.61 5.41 -10.65
CA LYS A 144 -8.46 4.38 -10.04
C LYS A 144 -7.87 3.82 -8.75
N ARG A 145 -6.55 3.83 -8.55
CA ARG A 145 -5.91 3.15 -7.41
C ARG A 145 -4.50 3.64 -7.05
N ALA A 146 -4.12 3.38 -5.81
CA ALA A 146 -2.75 3.48 -5.31
C ALA A 146 -2.27 2.10 -4.81
N ILE A 147 -1.02 1.74 -5.11
CA ILE A 147 -0.46 0.40 -4.87
C ILE A 147 0.80 0.51 -4.01
N TRP A 148 0.77 -0.15 -2.85
CA TRP A 148 1.95 -0.47 -2.06
C TRP A 148 2.28 -1.94 -2.26
N LYS A 149 3.56 -2.26 -2.44
CA LYS A 149 3.98 -3.63 -2.76
C LYS A 149 5.35 -3.93 -2.16
N ASN A 150 5.50 -5.12 -1.57
CA ASN A 150 6.79 -5.72 -1.23
C ASN A 150 6.94 -7.06 -1.96
N GLU A 151 7.83 -7.94 -1.48
CA GLU A 151 8.09 -9.23 -2.12
C GLU A 151 6.92 -10.21 -2.04
N THR A 152 6.11 -10.14 -0.98
CA THR A 152 5.08 -11.14 -0.66
C THR A 152 3.65 -10.62 -0.80
N VAL A 153 3.44 -9.31 -0.61
CA VAL A 153 2.11 -8.69 -0.52
C VAL A 153 2.00 -7.50 -1.47
N SER A 154 0.84 -7.40 -2.12
CA SER A 154 0.37 -6.17 -2.76
C SER A 154 -0.84 -5.62 -2.01
N MET A 155 -0.70 -4.43 -1.43
CA MET A 155 -1.78 -3.68 -0.79
C MET A 155 -2.27 -2.57 -1.73
N ILE A 156 -3.55 -2.58 -2.08
CA ILE A 156 -4.11 -1.68 -3.11
C ILE A 156 -5.29 -0.90 -2.53
N LEU A 157 -5.19 0.44 -2.52
CA LEU A 157 -6.33 1.32 -2.26
C LEU A 157 -7.00 1.65 -3.60
N GLU A 158 -8.26 1.27 -3.77
CA GLU A 158 -9.04 1.49 -4.99
C GLU A 158 -10.21 2.47 -4.77
N ARG A 159 -10.56 3.21 -5.81
CA ARG A 159 -11.78 4.01 -5.86
C ARG A 159 -13.01 3.12 -6.15
N PRO A 160 -14.19 3.40 -5.56
CA PRO A 160 -14.50 4.57 -4.74
C PRO A 160 -13.87 4.52 -3.33
N LEU A 161 -13.90 3.37 -2.64
CA LEU A 161 -13.17 3.18 -1.38
C LEU A 161 -13.07 1.70 -0.98
N ALA A 162 -12.04 1.01 -1.46
CA ALA A 162 -11.73 -0.35 -1.03
C ALA A 162 -10.23 -0.53 -0.83
N ILE A 163 -9.84 -1.27 0.21
CA ILE A 163 -8.46 -1.72 0.42
C ILE A 163 -8.39 -3.22 0.09
N LYS A 164 -7.39 -3.62 -0.69
CA LYS A 164 -7.12 -5.01 -1.04
C LYS A 164 -5.76 -5.44 -0.52
N TYR A 165 -5.67 -6.68 -0.07
CA TYR A 165 -4.42 -7.37 0.23
C TYR A 165 -4.36 -8.60 -0.66
N ILE A 166 -3.23 -8.80 -1.35
CA ILE A 166 -3.05 -9.88 -2.32
C ILE A 166 -1.74 -10.61 -2.00
N ASP A 167 -1.80 -11.92 -1.83
CA ASP A 167 -0.63 -12.80 -1.79
C ASP A 167 -0.05 -12.88 -3.21
N LEU A 168 1.15 -12.34 -3.39
CA LEU A 168 1.78 -12.26 -4.71
C LEU A 168 2.18 -13.63 -5.25
N LYS A 169 2.55 -14.58 -4.39
CA LYS A 169 2.96 -15.92 -4.83
C LYS A 169 1.76 -16.66 -5.43
N VAL A 170 0.67 -16.74 -4.68
CA VAL A 170 -0.56 -17.42 -5.12
C VAL A 170 -1.18 -16.69 -6.31
N PHE A 171 -1.20 -15.36 -6.28
CA PHE A 171 -1.77 -14.57 -7.38
C PHE A 171 -1.02 -14.79 -8.71
N ASN A 172 0.31 -14.79 -8.69
CA ASN A 172 1.11 -15.02 -9.89
C ASN A 172 0.95 -16.46 -10.42
N GLU A 173 0.90 -17.47 -9.53
CA GLU A 173 0.62 -18.85 -9.92
C GLU A 173 -0.74 -18.98 -10.64
N LEU A 174 -1.77 -18.32 -10.11
CA LEU A 174 -3.10 -18.32 -10.73
C LEU A 174 -3.14 -17.57 -12.07
N LEU A 175 -2.34 -16.52 -12.22
CA LEU A 175 -2.21 -15.81 -13.49
C LEU A 175 -1.57 -16.71 -14.55
N GLU A 176 -0.48 -17.40 -14.22
CA GLU A 176 0.20 -18.34 -15.14
C GLU A 176 -0.76 -19.46 -15.58
N LYS A 177 -1.44 -20.12 -14.63
CA LYS A 177 -2.45 -21.15 -14.93
C LYS A 177 -3.55 -20.63 -15.87
N SER A 178 -4.05 -19.41 -15.62
CA SER A 178 -5.11 -18.83 -16.46
C SER A 178 -4.67 -18.51 -17.90
N GLN A 179 -3.40 -18.17 -18.11
CA GLN A 179 -2.86 -17.95 -19.45
C GLN A 179 -2.73 -19.27 -20.21
N THR A 180 -2.27 -20.33 -19.53
CA THR A 180 -2.22 -21.68 -20.09
C THR A 180 -3.61 -22.20 -20.48
N ASP A 181 -4.61 -22.03 -19.60
CA ASP A 181 -5.98 -22.48 -19.87
C ASP A 181 -6.61 -21.76 -21.06
N LYS A 182 -6.37 -20.44 -21.21
CA LYS A 182 -6.83 -19.67 -22.38
C LYS A 182 -6.20 -20.19 -23.66
N ALA A 183 -4.88 -20.37 -23.67
CA ALA A 183 -4.17 -20.90 -24.84
C ALA A 183 -4.71 -22.29 -25.24
N TYR A 184 -4.99 -23.16 -24.27
CA TYR A 184 -5.58 -24.47 -24.53
C TYR A 184 -7.02 -24.39 -25.04
N SER A 185 -7.84 -23.51 -24.47
CA SER A 185 -9.21 -23.27 -24.94
C SER A 185 -9.26 -22.73 -26.38
N ASP A 186 -8.29 -21.89 -26.75
CA ASP A 186 -8.19 -21.34 -28.10
C ASP A 186 -7.83 -22.45 -29.10
N ILE A 187 -6.89 -23.35 -28.74
CA ILE A 187 -6.54 -24.53 -29.55
C ILE A 187 -7.75 -25.44 -29.76
N LEU A 188 -8.47 -25.80 -28.68
CA LEU A 188 -9.65 -26.66 -28.79
C LEU A 188 -10.75 -26.05 -29.67
N ARG A 189 -10.90 -24.73 -29.61
CA ARG A 189 -11.83 -24.00 -30.46
C ARG A 189 -11.42 -24.07 -31.93
N GLU A 190 -10.13 -23.90 -32.23
CA GLU A 190 -9.61 -24.01 -33.59
C GLU A 190 -9.75 -25.43 -34.14
N GLU A 191 -9.42 -26.46 -33.36
CA GLU A 191 -9.62 -27.86 -33.73
C GLU A 191 -11.09 -28.16 -34.08
N PHE A 192 -12.02 -27.73 -33.21
CA PHE A 192 -13.45 -27.90 -33.47
C PHE A 192 -13.94 -27.19 -34.74
N ILE A 193 -13.39 -26.00 -35.04
CA ILE A 193 -13.74 -25.29 -36.29
C ILE A 193 -13.21 -26.04 -37.50
N ASN A 194 -12.02 -26.61 -37.42
CA ASN A 194 -11.38 -27.36 -38.50
C ASN A 194 -12.05 -28.72 -38.79
N ASP A 195 -12.91 -29.20 -37.89
CA ASP A 195 -13.71 -30.41 -38.08
C ASP A 195 -14.93 -30.21 -39.01
N PHE A 196 -15.24 -28.96 -39.42
CA PHE A 196 -16.33 -28.61 -40.35
C PHE A 196 -15.80 -27.98 -41.65
#